data_AF-G0W488-F1
#
_entry.id   AF-G0W488-F1
#
_cell.length_a   1.000
_cell.length_b   1.000
_cell.length_c   1.000
_cell.angle_alpha   90.00
_cell.angle_beta   90.00
_cell.angle_gamma   90.00
#
_symmetry.space_group_name_H-M   'P 1'
#
loop_
_entity.id
_entity.type
_entity.pdbx_description
1 polymer ?
#
loop_
_entity_poly.entity_id
_entity_poly.type
_entity_poly.pdbx_seq_one_letter_code
_entity_poly.pdbx_strand_id
1 'polypeptide(L)'
;MIIPKNLYKRLLITSEDCSIDKMKQPISPSVLLTGFERWSGKRKKLYFRSNNEITSKVSNFNLRENIFANILSSPMRLDKVSRVKLPKELLIQLNITKHHTISTKKPLKLSAAVQNVGEGKSSYVLNNYKELSKLFKSAASWLPIPSSSSSNNYFNISDVHIDQNLLTEYKELLLKTVSDGLLGCVNTSNGSDNLQNLGLKEHVERAQASKLSRPEKNEFETGIKTLAKQENQTSQCQTEILITYEEGNKDAIYLKKQTDETKNGMLTVFNLGSTGTPELKKIATNLRLDKAPIVLNRMYNKDLIKNIFKMLSFFLN
;
A
#
# COMPACT_ATOMS: atom_id res chain seq x y z
N MET A 1 -5.57 -0.02 20.37
CA MET A 1 -4.56 0.82 19.69
C MET A 1 -5.29 1.80 18.80
N ILE A 2 -5.02 3.10 18.95
CA ILE A 2 -5.63 4.16 18.14
C ILE A 2 -4.70 4.36 16.94
N ILE A 3 -5.17 4.15 15.71
CA ILE A 3 -4.41 4.59 14.52
C ILE A 3 -4.15 6.08 14.73
N PRO A 4 -2.90 6.58 14.64
CA PRO A 4 -2.62 7.98 14.85
C PRO A 4 -3.53 8.85 13.97
N LYS A 5 -4.30 9.76 14.57
CA LYS A 5 -5.38 10.48 13.87
C LYS A 5 -4.84 11.28 12.67
N ASN A 6 -3.63 11.82 12.79
CA ASN A 6 -2.85 12.45 11.71
C ASN A 6 -2.64 11.57 10.47
N LEU A 7 -2.69 10.24 10.60
CA LEU A 7 -2.47 9.33 9.47
C LEU A 7 -3.68 9.27 8.51
N TYR A 8 -4.89 9.54 9.00
CA TYR A 8 -6.13 9.44 8.21
C TYR A 8 -7.09 10.63 8.35
N LYS A 9 -6.74 11.67 9.12
CA LYS A 9 -7.62 12.84 9.39
C LYS A 9 -8.16 13.46 8.11
N ARG A 10 -7.34 13.54 7.05
CA ARG A 10 -7.71 14.10 5.74
C ARG A 10 -8.13 13.06 4.69
N LEU A 11 -8.08 11.77 5.03
CA LEU A 11 -8.71 10.70 4.24
C LEU A 11 -10.20 10.59 4.54
N LEU A 12 -10.62 11.09 5.72
CA LEU A 12 -12.02 11.27 6.05
C LEU A 12 -12.55 12.42 5.20
N ILE A 13 -13.51 12.12 4.32
CA ILE A 13 -14.30 13.14 3.66
C ILE A 13 -15.10 13.83 4.77
N THR A 14 -14.62 14.98 5.26
CA THR A 14 -15.48 15.88 6.02
C THR A 14 -16.44 16.51 5.03
N SER A 15 -17.72 16.53 5.36
CA SER A 15 -18.81 17.02 4.51
C SER A 15 -18.79 18.53 4.28
N GLU A 16 -17.64 19.18 4.46
CA GLU A 16 -17.50 20.64 4.47
C GLU A 16 -17.42 21.25 3.07
N ASP A 17 -17.27 20.43 2.01
CA ASP A 17 -17.17 20.89 0.62
C ASP A 17 -18.48 20.74 -0.20
N CYS A 18 -19.59 20.35 0.44
CA CYS A 18 -20.91 20.41 -0.19
C CYS A 18 -21.65 21.64 0.33
N SER A 19 -21.66 22.71 -0.48
CA SER A 19 -22.59 23.83 -0.34
C SER A 19 -24.01 23.29 -0.53
N ILE A 20 -24.59 22.77 0.54
CA ILE A 20 -25.99 22.41 0.64
C ILE A 20 -26.50 23.09 1.89
N ASP A 21 -27.52 23.92 1.67
CA ASP A 21 -28.23 24.67 2.68
C ASP A 21 -28.53 23.86 3.94
N LYS A 22 -28.43 24.58 5.06
CA LYS A 22 -28.57 24.13 6.45
C LYS A 22 -29.74 23.16 6.65
N MET A 23 -29.45 21.85 6.66
CA MET A 23 -30.19 20.89 7.47
C MET A 23 -29.26 20.33 8.52
N LYS A 24 -29.53 20.66 9.79
CA LYS A 24 -28.92 20.06 10.98
C LYS A 24 -29.28 18.57 11.02
N GLN A 25 -28.61 17.74 10.22
CA GLN A 25 -28.58 16.31 10.51
C GLN A 25 -27.47 16.07 11.53
N PRO A 26 -27.74 15.29 12.59
CA PRO A 26 -26.67 14.86 13.48
C PRO A 26 -25.62 14.17 12.62
N ILE A 27 -24.35 14.52 12.83
CA ILE A 27 -23.20 13.85 12.21
C ILE A 27 -23.28 12.39 12.67
N SER A 28 -23.98 11.54 11.92
CA SER A 28 -24.11 10.14 12.26
C SER A 28 -22.73 9.54 12.00
N PRO A 29 -22.03 9.04 13.03
CA PRO A 29 -20.76 8.39 12.80
C PRO A 29 -20.98 7.25 11.80
N SER A 30 -20.15 7.20 10.76
CA SER A 30 -20.26 6.15 9.74
C SER A 30 -20.33 4.79 10.43
N VAL A 31 -21.44 4.07 10.23
CA VAL A 31 -21.65 2.73 10.79
C VAL A 31 -20.56 1.77 10.29
N LEU A 32 -19.89 2.10 9.17
CA LEU A 32 -18.73 1.37 8.66
C LEU A 32 -17.41 1.67 9.41
N LEU A 33 -17.41 2.59 10.37
CA LEU A 33 -16.23 2.91 11.19
C LEU A 33 -16.52 2.70 12.69
N THR A 34 -17.77 2.84 13.12
CA THR A 34 -18.19 2.55 14.50
C THR A 34 -18.72 1.13 14.64
N GLY A 35 -18.21 0.42 15.64
CA GLY A 35 -18.63 -0.96 15.93
C GLY A 35 -18.20 -1.97 14.86
N PHE A 36 -17.07 -1.73 14.17
CA PHE A 36 -16.50 -2.61 13.12
C PHE A 36 -16.52 -4.09 13.50
N GLU A 37 -16.19 -4.39 14.76
CA GLU A 37 -16.20 -5.72 15.34
C GLU A 37 -17.57 -6.41 15.26
N ARG A 38 -18.68 -5.66 15.31
CA ARG A 38 -20.04 -6.22 15.29
C ARG A 38 -20.48 -6.68 13.91
N TRP A 39 -19.92 -6.09 12.86
CA TRP A 39 -20.35 -6.32 11.48
C TRP A 39 -19.29 -6.84 10.52
N SER A 40 -18.00 -6.84 10.90
CA SER A 40 -16.95 -7.50 10.14
C SER A 40 -17.26 -9.00 9.90
N GLY A 41 -16.99 -9.48 8.68
CA GLY A 41 -17.23 -10.88 8.28
C GLY A 41 -18.69 -11.27 8.03
N LYS A 42 -19.67 -10.39 8.25
CA LYS A 42 -21.09 -10.65 8.00
C LYS A 42 -21.51 -10.03 6.66
N ARG A 43 -22.37 -10.72 5.89
CA ARG A 43 -22.98 -10.15 4.67
C ARG A 43 -23.82 -8.92 5.05
N LYS A 44 -23.64 -7.81 4.34
CA LYS A 44 -24.39 -6.56 4.58
C LYS A 44 -25.10 -6.10 3.32
N LYS A 45 -26.31 -5.59 3.49
CA LYS A 45 -27.10 -4.94 2.46
C LYS A 45 -26.80 -3.45 2.54
N LEU A 46 -26.20 -2.90 1.49
CA LEU A 46 -26.00 -1.46 1.36
C LEU A 46 -27.29 -0.86 0.81
N TYR A 47 -27.83 0.13 1.52
CA TYR A 47 -29.00 0.89 1.08
C TYR A 47 -28.50 2.16 0.40
N PHE A 48 -28.93 2.36 -0.84
CA PHE A 48 -28.62 3.55 -1.63
C PHE A 48 -29.82 4.50 -1.62
N ARG A 49 -29.58 5.80 -1.78
CA ARG A 49 -30.67 6.79 -1.75
C ARG A 49 -31.52 6.73 -3.01
N SER A 50 -30.97 6.27 -4.13
CA SER A 50 -31.73 6.01 -5.35
C SER A 50 -31.21 4.79 -6.12
N ASN A 51 -32.09 4.14 -6.89
CA ASN A 51 -31.74 2.98 -7.73
C ASN A 51 -30.72 3.32 -8.83
N ASN A 52 -30.65 4.60 -9.26
CA ASN A 52 -29.70 5.07 -10.29
C ASN A 52 -28.26 5.22 -9.77
N GLU A 53 -28.05 5.28 -8.44
CA GLU A 53 -26.70 5.30 -7.85
C GLU A 53 -26.00 3.94 -7.99
N ILE A 54 -26.76 2.84 -8.06
CA ILE A 54 -26.22 1.47 -8.10
C ILE A 54 -25.61 1.15 -9.46
N THR A 55 -26.35 1.45 -10.54
CA THR A 55 -25.94 1.11 -11.90
C THR A 55 -24.82 1.99 -12.44
N SER A 56 -24.71 3.24 -11.99
CA SER A 56 -23.69 4.19 -12.44
C SER A 56 -22.42 4.23 -11.57
N LYS A 57 -22.50 3.90 -10.27
CA LYS A 57 -21.35 4.02 -9.33
C LYS A 57 -20.82 2.70 -8.77
N VAL A 58 -21.54 1.58 -8.92
CA VAL A 58 -21.28 0.35 -8.14
C VAL A 58 -21.00 -0.89 -9.00
N SER A 59 -21.04 -0.78 -10.33
CA SER A 59 -20.80 -1.92 -11.24
C SER A 59 -19.48 -2.65 -10.95
N ASN A 60 -18.48 -1.92 -10.44
CA ASN A 60 -17.31 -2.50 -9.80
C ASN A 60 -16.75 -1.49 -8.77
N PHE A 61 -16.88 -1.75 -7.46
CA PHE A 61 -16.24 -0.91 -6.41
C PHE A 61 -14.71 -0.86 -6.53
N ASN A 62 -14.15 -1.64 -7.45
CA ASN A 62 -12.76 -1.71 -7.80
C ASN A 62 -11.83 -1.96 -6.59
N LEU A 63 -12.36 -2.69 -5.61
CA LEU A 63 -11.66 -2.98 -4.35
C LEU A 63 -10.39 -3.81 -4.58
N ARG A 64 -10.33 -4.58 -5.66
CA ARG A 64 -9.14 -5.35 -6.05
C ARG A 64 -7.99 -4.46 -6.51
N GLU A 65 -8.30 -3.31 -7.10
CA GLU A 65 -7.30 -2.35 -7.58
C GLU A 65 -6.99 -1.28 -6.50
N ASN A 66 -7.88 -1.13 -5.52
CA ASN A 66 -7.64 -0.29 -4.36
C ASN A 66 -6.55 -0.89 -3.45
N ILE A 67 -5.39 -0.23 -3.41
CA ILE A 67 -4.22 -0.67 -2.64
C ILE A 67 -4.51 -0.70 -1.13
N PHE A 68 -5.28 0.26 -0.60
CA PHE A 68 -5.63 0.28 0.81
C PHE A 68 -6.58 -0.86 1.16
N ALA A 69 -7.57 -1.13 0.30
CA ALA A 69 -8.44 -2.29 0.47
C ALA A 69 -7.63 -3.60 0.46
N ASN A 70 -6.63 -3.70 -0.41
CA ASN A 70 -5.71 -4.85 -0.45
C ASN A 70 -4.86 -4.98 0.83
N ILE A 71 -4.35 -3.86 1.37
CA ILE A 71 -3.59 -3.86 2.64
C ILE A 71 -4.50 -4.33 3.79
N LEU A 72 -5.71 -3.79 3.89
CA LEU A 72 -6.66 -4.08 4.96
C LEU A 72 -7.26 -5.49 4.86
N SER A 73 -7.43 -6.01 3.65
CA SER A 73 -7.93 -7.38 3.42
C SER A 73 -6.85 -8.45 3.54
N SER A 74 -5.58 -8.07 3.75
CA SER A 74 -4.51 -9.03 3.95
C SER A 74 -4.76 -9.89 5.20
N PRO A 75 -4.27 -11.15 5.24
CA PRO A 75 -4.52 -12.06 6.36
C PRO A 75 -4.20 -11.43 7.72
N MET A 76 -5.11 -11.57 8.68
CA MET A 76 -4.90 -11.10 10.05
C MET A 76 -3.83 -11.95 10.73
N ARG A 77 -2.83 -11.31 11.32
CA ARG A 77 -1.75 -11.93 12.10
C ARG A 77 -1.70 -11.30 13.49
N LEU A 78 -1.30 -12.10 14.47
CA LEU A 78 -1.14 -11.66 15.84
C LEU A 78 0.21 -10.94 15.99
N ASP A 79 0.17 -9.66 16.37
CA ASP A 79 1.37 -8.94 16.81
C ASP A 79 1.90 -9.56 18.11
N LYS A 80 3.17 -9.96 18.13
CA LYS A 80 3.82 -10.54 19.32
C LYS A 80 3.89 -9.57 20.48
N VAL A 81 3.98 -8.28 20.20
CA VAL A 81 4.20 -7.26 21.21
C VAL A 81 2.87 -6.84 21.86
N SER A 82 1.95 -6.30 21.07
CA SER A 82 0.66 -5.82 21.60
C SER A 82 -0.39 -6.90 21.79
N ARG A 83 -0.17 -8.12 21.27
CA ARG A 83 -1.15 -9.22 21.20
C ARG A 83 -2.44 -8.86 20.45
N VAL A 84 -2.42 -7.81 19.63
CA VAL A 84 -3.54 -7.42 18.76
C VAL A 84 -3.43 -8.14 17.42
N LYS A 85 -4.57 -8.51 16.82
CA LYS A 85 -4.62 -9.02 15.45
C LYS A 85 -4.68 -7.86 14.46
N LEU A 86 -3.73 -7.81 13.53
CA LEU A 86 -3.64 -6.79 12.49
C LEU A 86 -3.40 -7.44 11.12
N PRO A 87 -3.81 -6.79 10.01
CA PRO A 87 -3.44 -7.26 8.67
C PRO A 87 -1.92 -7.39 8.54
N LYS A 88 -1.46 -8.50 7.93
CA LYS A 88 -0.03 -8.80 7.79
C LYS A 88 0.77 -7.70 7.10
N GLU A 89 0.15 -6.91 6.22
CA GLU A 89 0.82 -5.80 5.52
C GLU A 89 1.10 -4.59 6.43
N LEU A 90 0.47 -4.52 7.60
CA LEU A 90 0.73 -3.50 8.63
C LEU A 90 1.79 -3.93 9.66
N LEU A 91 2.32 -5.14 9.52
CA LEU A 91 3.26 -5.75 10.45
C LEU A 91 4.60 -5.98 9.76
N ILE A 92 5.66 -6.01 10.56
CA ILE A 92 6.99 -6.48 10.15
C ILE A 92 7.03 -7.98 10.34
N GLN A 93 7.38 -8.71 9.29
CA GLN A 93 7.63 -10.14 9.38
C GLN A 93 9.04 -10.40 9.91
N LEU A 94 9.14 -11.18 10.97
CA LEU A 94 10.40 -11.65 11.53
C LEU A 94 10.58 -13.12 11.18
N ASN A 95 11.74 -13.44 10.62
CA ASN A 95 12.13 -14.76 10.19
C ASN A 95 13.42 -15.19 10.89
N ILE A 96 13.57 -16.49 11.11
CA ILE A 96 14.83 -17.05 11.59
C ILE A 96 15.57 -17.60 10.39
N THR A 97 16.78 -17.09 10.16
CA THR A 97 17.67 -17.52 9.08
C THR A 97 18.94 -18.14 9.66
N LYS A 98 19.62 -18.97 8.87
CA LYS A 98 20.93 -19.51 9.24
C LYS A 98 21.93 -18.37 9.30
N HIS A 99 22.69 -18.29 10.38
CA HIS A 99 23.75 -17.32 10.56
C HIS A 99 25.02 -17.85 9.87
N HIS A 100 25.39 -17.26 8.73
CA HIS A 100 26.54 -17.70 7.93
C HIS A 100 27.90 -17.28 8.52
N THR A 101 27.89 -16.46 9.57
CA THR A 101 29.08 -15.94 10.25
C THR A 101 29.59 -16.96 11.29
N ILE A 102 30.89 -17.27 11.22
CA ILE A 102 31.67 -18.38 11.86
C ILE A 102 31.63 -18.43 13.41
N SER A 103 30.76 -17.65 14.08
CA SER A 103 30.58 -17.75 15.53
C SER A 103 29.84 -19.05 15.89
N THR A 104 30.57 -20.03 16.38
CA THR A 104 30.10 -21.39 16.72
C THR A 104 29.01 -21.44 17.80
N LYS A 105 28.71 -20.33 18.48
CA LYS A 105 27.79 -20.32 19.65
C LYS A 105 26.32 -20.08 19.29
N LYS A 106 26.00 -19.47 18.16
CA LYS A 106 24.61 -19.14 17.77
C LYS A 106 24.40 -19.31 16.26
N PRO A 107 23.91 -20.48 15.81
CA PRO A 107 23.78 -20.80 14.39
C PRO A 107 22.61 -20.08 13.68
N LEU A 108 21.75 -19.37 14.41
CA LEU A 108 20.54 -18.75 13.88
C LEU A 108 20.54 -17.24 14.12
N LYS A 109 20.06 -16.45 13.16
CA LYS A 109 19.83 -14.99 13.30
C LYS A 109 18.35 -14.68 13.10
N LEU A 110 17.82 -13.82 13.96
CA LEU A 110 16.52 -13.18 13.72
C LEU A 110 16.71 -12.07 12.69
N SER A 111 15.93 -12.10 11.61
CA SER A 111 15.96 -11.09 10.55
C SER A 111 14.55 -10.55 10.30
N ALA A 112 14.48 -9.26 9.96
CA ALA A 112 13.24 -8.58 9.60
C ALA A 112 13.13 -8.48 8.07
N ALA A 113 11.97 -8.81 7.52
CA ALA A 113 11.72 -8.77 6.08
C ALA A 113 10.82 -7.59 5.71
N VAL A 114 11.23 -6.83 4.69
CA VAL A 114 10.42 -5.72 4.11
C VAL A 114 9.22 -6.27 3.32
N GLN A 115 9.48 -7.33 2.55
CA GLN A 115 8.43 -8.06 1.84
C GLN A 115 8.07 -9.32 2.61
N ASN A 116 6.77 -9.58 2.72
CA ASN A 116 6.28 -10.74 3.44
C ASN A 116 6.57 -12.01 2.64
N VAL A 117 7.57 -12.79 3.05
CA VAL A 117 7.96 -14.05 2.40
C VAL A 117 7.10 -15.20 2.94
N GLY A 118 6.59 -16.07 2.06
CA GLY A 118 5.69 -17.16 2.44
C GLY A 118 6.38 -18.37 3.09
N GLU A 119 7.70 -18.40 3.14
CA GLU A 119 8.47 -19.58 3.50
C GLU A 119 8.95 -19.54 4.96
N GLY A 120 8.63 -20.60 5.71
CA GLY A 120 9.14 -20.84 7.06
C GLY A 120 8.22 -20.39 8.20
N LYS A 121 8.72 -20.60 9.43
CA LYS A 121 8.05 -20.14 10.66
C LYS A 121 8.37 -18.66 10.86
N SER A 122 7.34 -17.83 10.78
CA SER A 122 7.47 -16.39 10.94
C SER A 122 6.68 -15.88 12.14
N SER A 123 7.20 -14.84 12.77
CA SER A 123 6.45 -14.01 13.71
C SER A 123 6.21 -12.65 13.10
N TYR A 124 5.28 -11.92 13.70
CA TYR A 124 4.91 -10.60 13.25
C TYR A 124 4.97 -9.63 14.41
N VAL A 125 5.55 -8.47 14.17
CA VAL A 125 5.59 -7.35 15.13
C VAL A 125 5.04 -6.09 14.49
N LEU A 126 4.55 -5.17 15.30
CA LEU A 126 4.01 -3.89 14.83
C LEU A 126 5.04 -3.11 13.98
N ASN A 127 4.63 -2.56 12.83
CA ASN A 127 5.49 -1.71 11.99
C ASN A 127 5.56 -0.27 12.52
N ASN A 128 6.22 -0.08 13.67
CA ASN A 128 6.47 1.24 14.27
C ASN A 128 7.84 1.25 14.98
N TYR A 129 8.76 2.09 14.52
CA TYR A 129 10.13 2.13 15.04
C TYR A 129 10.20 2.55 16.52
N LYS A 130 9.41 3.56 16.91
CA LYS A 130 9.44 4.14 18.26
C LYS A 130 8.92 3.16 19.31
N GLU A 131 7.85 2.42 19.01
CA GLU A 131 7.32 1.43 19.94
C GLU A 131 8.22 0.19 20.03
N LEU A 132 8.77 -0.27 18.89
CA LEU A 132 9.69 -1.41 18.90
C LEU A 132 11.02 -1.10 19.59
N SER A 133 11.59 0.09 19.37
CA SER A 133 12.85 0.49 20.01
C SER A 133 12.74 0.52 21.55
N LYS A 134 11.61 1.00 22.10
CA LYS A 134 11.35 0.95 23.55
C LYS A 134 11.30 -0.48 24.09
N LEU A 135 10.70 -1.39 23.32
CA LEU A 135 10.42 -2.76 23.73
C LEU A 135 11.52 -3.75 23.32
N PHE A 136 12.61 -3.25 22.72
CA PHE A 136 13.69 -4.08 22.17
C PHE A 136 14.35 -4.98 23.22
N LYS A 137 14.38 -4.56 24.50
CA LYS A 137 14.85 -5.39 25.62
C LYS A 137 14.11 -6.74 25.72
N SER A 138 12.86 -6.78 25.26
CA SER A 138 12.01 -7.98 25.24
C SER A 138 12.03 -8.73 23.90
N ALA A 139 12.99 -8.45 23.01
CA ALA A 139 13.01 -8.98 21.65
C ALA A 139 13.02 -10.51 21.55
N ALA A 140 13.50 -11.22 22.59
CA ALA A 140 13.40 -12.68 22.66
C ALA A 140 11.94 -13.20 22.59
N SER A 141 10.97 -12.41 23.09
CA SER A 141 9.54 -12.75 23.01
C SER A 141 8.96 -12.59 21.60
N TRP A 142 9.68 -11.92 20.70
CA TRP A 142 9.26 -11.69 19.33
C TRP A 142 9.55 -12.87 18.42
N LEU A 143 10.31 -13.85 18.89
CA LEU A 143 10.68 -15.01 18.09
C LEU A 143 9.43 -15.77 17.60
N PRO A 144 9.48 -16.35 16.40
CA PRO A 144 8.50 -17.34 15.96
C PRO A 144 8.40 -18.43 17.03
N ILE A 145 7.22 -18.58 17.65
CA ILE A 145 7.01 -19.68 18.58
C ILE A 145 7.09 -20.95 17.74
N PRO A 146 7.93 -21.94 18.09
CA PRO A 146 7.86 -23.24 17.45
C PRO A 146 6.45 -23.77 17.70
N SER A 147 5.63 -23.86 16.65
CA SER A 147 4.34 -24.50 16.71
C SER A 147 4.51 -25.86 17.38
N SER A 148 3.85 -26.03 18.51
CA SER A 148 3.72 -27.27 19.26
C SER A 148 3.00 -28.31 18.39
N SER A 149 3.71 -28.89 17.42
CA SER A 149 3.25 -30.01 16.60
C SER A 149 4.44 -30.63 15.86
N SER A 150 5.03 -31.66 16.51
CA SER A 150 5.46 -32.92 15.88
C SER A 150 6.46 -32.93 14.70
N SER A 151 7.47 -32.05 14.65
CA SER A 151 8.67 -32.35 13.84
C SER A 151 9.96 -31.76 14.41
N ASN A 152 11.01 -32.59 14.38
CA ASN A 152 12.26 -32.60 15.15
C ASN A 152 13.20 -31.37 15.10
N ASN A 153 12.75 -30.18 14.71
CA ASN A 153 13.61 -28.99 14.62
C ASN A 153 13.19 -27.93 15.65
N TYR A 154 13.42 -28.24 16.92
CA TYR A 154 13.37 -27.26 18.01
C TYR A 154 14.73 -26.57 18.10
N PHE A 155 14.76 -25.26 17.87
CA PHE A 155 15.90 -24.43 18.27
C PHE A 155 15.61 -23.86 19.65
N ASN A 156 16.63 -23.82 20.52
CA ASN A 156 16.50 -23.11 21.78
C ASN A 156 16.62 -21.60 21.51
N ILE A 157 15.97 -20.79 22.35
CA ILE A 157 16.10 -19.32 22.28
C ILE A 157 17.57 -18.90 22.42
N SER A 158 18.38 -19.66 23.17
CA SER A 158 19.83 -19.49 23.31
C SER A 158 20.57 -19.54 21.97
N ASP A 159 20.07 -20.31 21.01
CA ASP A 159 20.73 -20.59 19.74
C ASP A 159 20.49 -19.47 18.72
N VAL A 160 19.56 -18.57 19.03
CA VAL A 160 19.20 -17.42 18.19
C VAL A 160 19.98 -16.18 18.62
N HIS A 161 20.69 -15.60 17.67
CA HIS A 161 21.29 -14.29 17.77
C HIS A 161 20.25 -13.23 17.40
N ILE A 162 19.99 -12.32 18.34
CA ILE A 162 19.16 -11.13 18.13
C ILE A 162 20.12 -9.95 18.12
N ASP A 163 20.31 -9.40 16.92
CA ASP A 163 21.20 -8.27 16.70
C ASP A 163 20.58 -7.00 17.25
N GLN A 164 21.32 -6.21 18.02
CA GLN A 164 20.85 -4.90 18.52
C GLN A 164 20.52 -3.94 17.38
N ASN A 165 21.15 -4.13 16.21
CA ASN A 165 20.94 -3.33 15.03
C ASN A 165 19.77 -3.81 14.17
N LEU A 166 19.01 -4.83 14.57
CA LEU A 166 17.91 -5.40 13.78
C LEU A 166 16.93 -4.35 13.23
N LEU A 167 16.52 -3.39 14.05
CA LEU A 167 15.59 -2.33 13.63
C LEU A 167 16.26 -1.32 12.70
N THR A 168 17.55 -1.05 12.90
CA THR A 168 18.35 -0.18 12.04
C THR A 168 18.58 -0.82 10.67
N GLU A 169 18.93 -2.10 10.63
CA GLU A 169 19.04 -2.88 9.39
C GLU A 169 17.72 -2.86 8.60
N TYR A 170 16.59 -3.08 9.29
CA TYR A 170 15.27 -3.01 8.66
C TYR A 170 14.95 -1.60 8.13
N LYS A 171 15.25 -0.56 8.91
CA LYS A 171 15.08 0.84 8.52
C LYS A 171 15.85 1.14 7.24
N GLU A 172 17.12 0.78 7.19
CA GLU A 172 17.99 0.99 6.03
C GLU A 172 17.52 0.23 4.80
N LEU A 173 17.13 -1.05 4.98
CA LEU A 173 16.61 -1.87 3.89
C LEU A 173 15.31 -1.28 3.32
N LEU A 174 14.41 -0.79 4.17
CA LEU A 174 13.16 -0.18 3.77
C LEU A 174 13.38 1.14 3.02
N LEU A 175 14.26 2.01 3.55
CA LEU A 175 14.65 3.26 2.90
C LEU A 175 15.30 3.01 1.54
N LYS A 176 16.23 2.05 1.46
CA LYS A 176 16.89 1.66 0.21
C LYS A 176 15.88 1.17 -0.82
N THR A 177 15.00 0.24 -0.43
CA THR A 177 13.98 -0.32 -1.33
C THR A 177 13.07 0.76 -1.92
N VAL A 178 12.65 1.74 -1.09
CA VAL A 178 11.82 2.86 -1.54
C VAL A 178 12.62 3.82 -2.43
N SER A 179 13.84 4.17 -2.04
CA SER A 179 14.72 5.06 -2.82
C SER A 179 15.01 4.49 -4.20
N ASP A 180 15.40 3.22 -4.29
CA ASP A 180 15.71 2.54 -5.55
C ASP A 180 14.47 2.47 -6.46
N GLY A 181 13.30 2.18 -5.88
CA GLY A 181 12.04 2.17 -6.62
C GLY A 181 11.62 3.54 -7.16
N LEU A 182 11.79 4.60 -6.37
CA LEU A 182 11.50 5.97 -6.81
C LEU A 182 12.49 6.46 -7.87
N LEU A 183 13.78 6.17 -7.71
CA LEU A 183 14.81 6.47 -8.72
C LEU A 183 14.51 5.78 -10.05
N GLY A 184 14.07 4.51 -10.01
CA GLY A 184 13.61 3.80 -11.19
C GLY A 184 12.49 4.54 -11.92
N CYS A 185 11.52 5.09 -11.20
CA CYS A 185 10.41 5.84 -11.78
C CYS A 185 10.88 7.15 -12.45
N VAL A 186 11.79 7.90 -11.81
CA VAL A 186 12.33 9.16 -12.36
C VAL A 186 13.15 8.92 -13.63
N ASN A 187 13.94 7.84 -13.66
CA ASN A 187 14.73 7.50 -14.84
C ASN A 187 13.84 7.07 -16.01
N THR A 188 12.73 6.38 -15.75
CA THR A 188 11.78 6.01 -16.80
C THR A 188 11.00 7.20 -17.35
N SER A 189 10.68 8.22 -16.53
CA SER A 189 9.97 9.42 -17.00
C SER A 189 10.86 10.35 -17.82
N ASN A 190 12.17 10.40 -17.53
CA ASN A 190 13.12 11.19 -18.32
C ASN A 190 13.50 10.53 -19.65
N GLY A 191 13.09 9.28 -19.88
CA GLY A 191 13.25 8.55 -21.14
C GLY A 191 11.92 8.31 -21.90
N SER A 192 10.79 8.85 -21.43
CA SER A 192 9.46 8.53 -21.96
C SER A 192 8.98 9.47 -23.07
N ASP A 193 9.82 9.70 -24.08
CA ASP A 193 9.31 9.80 -25.46
C ASP A 193 9.13 8.39 -26.09
N ASN A 194 9.47 7.29 -25.39
CA ASN A 194 9.49 5.94 -26.00
C ASN A 194 8.76 4.81 -25.24
N LEU A 195 7.87 5.11 -24.28
CA LEU A 195 7.19 4.09 -23.46
C LEU A 195 5.73 3.79 -23.87
N GLN A 196 5.43 3.82 -25.17
CA GLN A 196 4.22 3.19 -25.73
C GLN A 196 4.47 1.77 -26.32
N ASN A 197 5.70 1.26 -26.38
CA ASN A 197 6.01 0.08 -27.21
C ASN A 197 6.32 -1.25 -26.49
N LEU A 198 6.26 -1.33 -25.16
CA LEU A 198 6.59 -2.59 -24.45
C LEU A 198 5.38 -3.40 -23.94
N GLY A 199 4.17 -2.85 -23.99
CA GLY A 199 2.93 -3.59 -23.61
C GLY A 199 2.06 -4.04 -24.79
N LEU A 200 2.34 -3.58 -26.01
CA LEU A 200 1.50 -3.83 -27.19
C LEU A 200 2.04 -4.93 -28.12
N LYS A 201 3.33 -5.27 -28.07
CA LYS A 201 3.90 -6.31 -28.97
C LYS A 201 3.44 -7.72 -28.62
N GLU A 202 3.32 -8.09 -27.34
CA GLU A 202 2.89 -9.45 -26.96
C GLU A 202 1.41 -9.73 -27.26
N HIS A 203 0.56 -8.71 -27.32
CA HIS A 203 -0.86 -8.87 -27.65
C HIS A 203 -1.14 -8.76 -29.16
N VAL A 204 -0.35 -7.98 -29.90
CA VAL A 204 -0.48 -7.88 -31.37
C VAL A 204 0.08 -9.12 -32.08
N GLU A 205 1.19 -9.71 -31.59
CA GLU A 205 1.72 -10.95 -32.18
C GLU A 205 0.81 -12.17 -31.92
N ARG A 206 0.11 -12.23 -30.77
CA ARG A 206 -0.92 -13.25 -30.52
C ARG A 206 -2.20 -13.04 -31.34
N ALA A 207 -2.53 -11.80 -31.71
CA ALA A 207 -3.68 -11.50 -32.56
C ALA A 207 -3.38 -11.70 -34.06
N GLN A 208 -2.11 -11.64 -34.48
CA GLN A 208 -1.70 -11.86 -35.86
C GLN A 208 -1.50 -13.35 -36.20
N ALA A 209 -1.30 -14.21 -35.21
CA ALA A 209 -1.19 -15.66 -35.41
C ALA A 209 -2.53 -16.41 -35.59
N SER A 210 -3.69 -15.74 -35.50
CA SER A 210 -5.02 -16.39 -35.53
C SER A 210 -5.93 -15.96 -36.68
N LYS A 211 -5.45 -15.22 -37.68
CA LYS A 211 -6.24 -14.84 -38.86
C LYS A 211 -5.74 -15.51 -40.14
N LEU A 212 -6.11 -16.79 -40.29
CA LEU A 212 -6.28 -17.39 -41.61
C LEU A 212 -7.70 -17.95 -41.71
N SER A 213 -8.36 -17.56 -42.79
CA SER A 213 -9.64 -18.03 -43.35
C SER A 213 -10.92 -17.22 -43.05
N ARG A 214 -11.34 -16.57 -44.15
CA ARG A 214 -12.67 -16.21 -44.65
C ARG A 214 -13.29 -14.83 -44.34
N PRO A 215 -13.83 -14.16 -45.38
CA PRO A 215 -14.48 -12.85 -45.24
C PRO A 215 -16.01 -12.99 -45.24
N GLU A 216 -16.69 -12.37 -44.28
CA GLU A 216 -18.02 -11.82 -44.53
C GLU A 216 -18.11 -10.43 -43.89
N LYS A 217 -18.60 -9.51 -44.71
CA LYS A 217 -18.64 -8.07 -44.53
C LYS A 217 -20.05 -7.68 -44.10
N ASN A 218 -20.12 -6.56 -43.40
CA ASN A 218 -21.28 -5.66 -43.25
C ASN A 218 -22.31 -6.07 -42.18
N GLU A 219 -22.13 -5.50 -40.99
CA GLU A 219 -23.18 -4.97 -40.09
C GLU A 219 -22.63 -4.59 -38.70
N PHE A 220 -21.37 -4.90 -38.39
CA PHE A 220 -20.76 -4.68 -37.07
C PHE A 220 -20.01 -3.34 -36.87
N GLU A 221 -19.91 -2.47 -37.89
CA GLU A 221 -19.06 -1.27 -37.79
C GLU A 221 -19.73 -0.05 -37.12
N THR A 222 -21.05 -0.05 -36.97
CA THR A 222 -21.79 1.03 -36.29
C THR A 222 -22.00 0.78 -34.78
N GLY A 223 -21.95 -0.49 -34.33
CA GLY A 223 -21.99 -0.83 -32.89
C GLY A 223 -20.65 -0.57 -32.17
N ILE A 224 -19.53 -0.86 -32.83
CA ILE A 224 -18.19 -0.76 -32.22
C ILE A 224 -17.74 0.70 -32.04
N LYS A 225 -18.14 1.62 -32.94
CA LYS A 225 -17.84 3.05 -32.81
C LYS A 225 -18.58 3.73 -31.66
N THR A 226 -19.70 3.16 -31.22
CA THR A 226 -20.52 3.71 -30.11
C THR A 226 -20.01 3.22 -28.74
N LEU A 227 -19.51 1.97 -28.67
CA LEU A 227 -18.86 1.42 -27.48
C LEU A 227 -17.45 2.02 -27.25
N ALA A 228 -16.66 2.22 -28.31
CA ALA A 228 -15.34 2.85 -28.20
C ALA A 228 -15.37 4.35 -27.82
N LYS A 229 -16.51 5.03 -28.04
CA LYS A 229 -16.72 6.42 -27.60
C LYS A 229 -17.18 6.50 -26.13
N GLN A 230 -17.82 5.46 -25.59
CA GLN A 230 -18.21 5.40 -24.18
C GLN A 230 -17.08 4.88 -23.26
N GLU A 231 -16.23 3.96 -23.73
CA GLU A 231 -15.07 3.49 -22.93
C GLU A 231 -13.96 4.54 -22.77
N ASN A 232 -13.90 5.53 -23.65
CA ASN A 232 -12.93 6.63 -23.59
C ASN A 232 -13.30 7.76 -22.60
N GLN A 233 -14.52 7.77 -22.03
CA GLN A 233 -14.93 8.78 -21.05
C GLN A 233 -14.99 8.28 -19.61
N THR A 234 -14.99 6.96 -19.37
CA THR A 234 -15.07 6.38 -18.01
C THR A 234 -13.75 5.91 -17.43
N SER A 235 -12.63 5.97 -18.16
CA SER A 235 -11.42 5.20 -17.81
C SER A 235 -10.28 6.01 -17.18
N GLN A 236 -10.42 7.32 -16.94
CA GLN A 236 -9.23 8.17 -16.74
C GLN A 236 -9.04 8.83 -15.38
N CYS A 237 -9.89 8.54 -14.39
CA CYS A 237 -9.77 9.19 -13.10
C CYS A 237 -9.67 8.14 -11.99
N GLN A 238 -8.55 8.13 -11.24
CA GLN A 238 -8.31 7.50 -9.91
C GLN A 238 -7.17 6.46 -9.81
N THR A 239 -6.30 6.29 -10.80
CA THR A 239 -5.18 5.33 -10.71
C THR A 239 -3.85 5.91 -10.26
N GLU A 240 -3.79 7.18 -9.84
CA GLU A 240 -2.53 7.85 -9.54
C GLU A 240 -2.34 8.10 -8.04
N ILE A 241 -1.09 8.04 -7.59
CA ILE A 241 -0.62 8.44 -6.26
C ILE A 241 0.52 9.42 -6.44
N LEU A 242 0.42 10.56 -5.77
CA LEU A 242 1.43 11.61 -5.80
C LEU A 242 2.40 11.44 -4.64
N ILE A 243 3.70 11.44 -4.89
CA ILE A 243 4.73 11.47 -3.86
C ILE A 243 5.27 12.89 -3.77
N THR A 244 5.20 13.48 -2.58
CA THR A 244 5.65 14.86 -2.30
C THR A 244 6.58 14.90 -1.11
N TYR A 245 7.27 16.03 -0.94
CA TYR A 245 8.00 16.36 0.28
C TYR A 245 7.62 17.78 0.73
N GLU A 246 6.71 17.85 1.69
CA GLU A 246 6.20 19.10 2.28
C GLU A 246 6.46 19.08 3.80
N GLU A 247 7.54 19.71 4.24
CA GLU A 247 7.98 19.72 5.66
C GLU A 247 6.97 20.42 6.59
N GLY A 248 6.24 21.42 6.08
CA GLY A 248 5.18 22.12 6.82
C GLY A 248 3.89 21.32 7.00
N ASN A 249 3.69 20.25 6.22
CA ASN A 249 2.48 19.44 6.24
C ASN A 249 2.70 18.16 7.05
N LYS A 250 2.00 18.04 8.18
CA LYS A 250 2.15 16.91 9.10
C LYS A 250 1.38 15.66 8.68
N ASP A 251 0.51 15.76 7.68
CA ASP A 251 -0.27 14.62 7.21
C ASP A 251 0.57 13.80 6.24
N ALA A 252 0.87 12.55 6.60
CA ALA A 252 1.65 11.64 5.77
C ALA A 252 0.90 11.18 4.53
N ILE A 253 -0.42 11.04 4.64
CA ILE A 253 -1.30 10.63 3.56
C ILE A 253 -2.55 11.52 3.58
N TYR A 254 -2.86 12.17 2.46
CA TYR A 254 -4.06 13.01 2.33
C TYR A 254 -4.61 12.98 0.90
N LEU A 255 -5.84 13.47 0.73
CA LEU A 255 -6.44 13.68 -0.58
C LEU A 255 -6.24 15.13 -1.02
N LYS A 256 -5.91 15.34 -2.29
CA LYS A 256 -5.79 16.65 -2.93
C LYS A 256 -6.71 16.69 -4.15
N LYS A 257 -7.54 17.74 -4.27
CA LYS A 257 -8.34 17.96 -5.49
C LYS A 257 -7.40 18.24 -6.66
N GLN A 258 -7.65 17.58 -7.79
CA GLN A 258 -6.99 17.88 -9.05
C GLN A 258 -7.56 19.20 -9.57
N THR A 259 -6.70 20.20 -9.77
CA THR A 259 -7.07 21.56 -10.22
C THR A 259 -7.10 21.71 -11.73
N ASP A 260 -6.94 20.62 -12.46
CA ASP A 260 -6.91 20.62 -13.92
C ASP A 260 -8.36 20.66 -14.44
N GLU A 261 -8.72 21.69 -15.22
CA GLU A 261 -10.10 21.97 -15.66
C GLU A 261 -10.75 20.80 -16.41
N THR A 262 -9.92 19.89 -16.94
CA THR A 262 -10.34 18.72 -17.70
C THR A 262 -10.52 17.46 -16.84
N LYS A 263 -10.03 17.45 -15.59
CA LYS A 263 -10.02 16.26 -14.71
C LYS A 263 -10.55 16.62 -13.33
N ASN A 264 -11.84 16.39 -13.14
CA ASN A 264 -12.48 16.54 -11.85
C ASN A 264 -12.22 15.26 -11.01
N GLY A 265 -11.18 15.27 -10.17
CA GLY A 265 -10.71 14.09 -9.45
C GLY A 265 -10.03 14.38 -8.10
N MET A 266 -9.96 13.35 -7.25
CA MET A 266 -9.19 13.37 -6.00
C MET A 266 -7.92 12.53 -6.18
N LEU A 267 -6.76 13.13 -5.89
CA LEU A 267 -5.47 12.46 -5.88
C LEU A 267 -5.07 12.08 -4.46
N THR A 268 -4.57 10.86 -4.29
CA THR A 268 -3.96 10.45 -3.03
C THR A 268 -2.51 10.91 -3.01
N VAL A 269 -2.12 11.65 -1.97
CA VAL A 269 -0.77 12.20 -1.82
C VAL A 269 -0.08 11.51 -0.65
N PHE A 270 1.14 11.02 -0.88
CA PHE A 270 2.06 10.51 0.12
C PHE A 270 3.15 11.55 0.35
N ASN A 271 3.12 12.20 1.51
CA ASN A 271 4.07 13.23 1.87
C ASN A 271 5.19 12.67 2.74
N LEU A 272 6.38 12.56 2.16
CA LEU A 272 7.58 12.08 2.83
C LEU A 272 8.12 13.09 3.86
N GLY A 273 7.76 14.37 3.76
CA GLY A 273 8.16 15.42 4.71
C GLY A 273 7.49 15.30 6.08
N SER A 274 6.36 14.60 6.15
CA SER A 274 5.56 14.45 7.38
C SER A 274 6.29 13.74 8.54
N THR A 275 7.32 12.95 8.25
CA THR A 275 8.06 12.19 9.27
C THR A 275 9.15 13.03 9.94
N GLY A 276 9.60 14.12 9.32
CA GLY A 276 10.73 14.93 9.79
C GLY A 276 12.08 14.19 9.82
N THR A 277 12.21 13.03 9.17
CA THR A 277 13.44 12.23 9.22
C THR A 277 14.49 12.74 8.22
N PRO A 278 15.75 12.97 8.62
CA PRO A 278 16.80 13.50 7.74
C PRO A 278 17.11 12.59 6.55
N GLU A 279 16.91 11.27 6.68
CA GLU A 279 17.12 10.31 5.60
C GLU A 279 16.11 10.49 4.47
N LEU A 280 14.82 10.72 4.79
CA LEU A 280 13.81 11.02 3.78
C LEU A 280 14.02 12.40 3.14
N LYS A 281 14.54 13.38 3.90
CA LYS A 281 14.95 14.68 3.35
C LYS A 281 16.04 14.49 2.29
N LYS A 282 17.07 13.69 2.59
CA LYS A 282 18.14 13.36 1.63
C LYS A 282 17.59 12.69 0.37
N ILE A 283 16.71 11.69 0.52
CA ILE A 283 16.05 11.03 -0.63
C ILE A 283 15.25 12.05 -1.46
N ALA A 284 14.46 12.90 -0.80
CA ALA A 284 13.65 13.91 -1.47
C ALA A 284 14.50 14.94 -2.23
N THR A 285 15.61 15.41 -1.65
CA THR A 285 16.55 16.32 -2.32
C THR A 285 17.22 15.65 -3.52
N ASN A 286 17.64 14.39 -3.40
CA ASN A 286 18.22 13.63 -4.53
C ASN A 286 17.23 13.47 -5.68
N LEU A 287 15.95 13.27 -5.36
CA LEU A 287 14.86 13.12 -6.32
C LEU A 287 14.25 14.44 -6.80
N ARG A 288 14.69 15.59 -6.22
CA ARG A 288 14.15 16.93 -6.49
C ARG A 288 12.62 17.04 -6.29
N LEU A 289 12.11 16.39 -5.24
CA LEU A 289 10.67 16.40 -4.89
C LEU A 289 10.15 17.79 -4.49
N ASP A 290 11.04 18.72 -4.15
CA ASP A 290 10.75 20.13 -3.93
C ASP A 290 10.33 20.86 -5.22
N LYS A 291 10.79 20.37 -6.38
CA LYS A 291 10.52 20.99 -7.68
C LYS A 291 9.35 20.34 -8.40
N ALA A 292 9.29 19.01 -8.37
CA ALA A 292 8.25 18.25 -9.06
C ALA A 292 7.87 17.01 -8.26
N PRO A 293 6.56 16.76 -8.05
CA PRO A 293 6.13 15.54 -7.40
C PRO A 293 6.30 14.33 -8.33
N ILE A 294 6.51 13.14 -7.75
CA ILE A 294 6.53 11.88 -8.51
C ILE A 294 5.10 11.33 -8.59
N VAL A 295 4.64 11.02 -9.79
CA VAL A 295 3.35 10.37 -10.02
C VAL A 295 3.58 8.86 -10.16
N LEU A 296 2.93 8.08 -9.30
CA LEU A 296 2.94 6.62 -9.35
C LEU A 296 1.61 6.10 -9.86
N ASN A 297 1.67 5.16 -10.81
CA ASN A 297 0.50 4.44 -11.27
C ASN A 297 0.21 3.26 -10.32
N ARG A 298 -1.01 3.19 -9.78
CA ARG A 298 -1.43 2.16 -8.81
C ARG A 298 -1.29 0.74 -9.33
N MET A 299 -1.46 0.52 -10.64
CA MET A 299 -1.34 -0.80 -11.25
C MET A 299 0.10 -1.24 -11.35
N TYR A 300 0.96 -0.38 -11.91
CA TYR A 300 2.34 -0.72 -12.22
C TYR A 300 3.26 -0.59 -11.01
N ASN A 301 2.94 0.29 -10.05
CA ASN A 301 3.79 0.59 -8.90
C ASN A 301 3.20 0.07 -7.58
N LYS A 302 2.34 -0.95 -7.62
CA LYS A 302 1.63 -1.47 -6.44
C LYS A 302 2.54 -1.78 -5.25
N ASP A 303 3.66 -2.46 -5.47
CA ASP A 303 4.55 -2.87 -4.39
C ASP A 303 5.41 -1.72 -3.87
N LEU A 304 5.82 -0.80 -4.73
CA LEU A 304 6.48 0.44 -4.31
C LEU A 304 5.54 1.27 -3.42
N ILE A 305 4.28 1.43 -3.81
CA ILE A 305 3.27 2.15 -3.03
C ILE A 305 3.10 1.50 -1.65
N LYS A 306 3.00 0.16 -1.57
CA LYS A 306 2.94 -0.56 -0.28
C LYS A 306 4.19 -0.31 0.55
N ASN A 307 5.38 -0.32 -0.05
CA ASN A 307 6.64 -0.09 0.66
C ASN A 307 6.72 1.36 1.18
N ILE A 308 6.27 2.35 0.41
CA ILE A 308 6.19 3.74 0.89
C ILE A 308 5.19 3.85 2.03
N PHE A 309 4.02 3.20 1.93
CA PHE A 309 3.05 3.17 3.02
C PHE A 309 3.63 2.54 4.30
N LYS A 310 4.34 1.41 4.17
CA LYS A 310 5.05 0.75 5.29
C LYS A 310 6.11 1.67 5.88
N MET A 311 6.89 2.34 5.04
CA MET A 311 7.93 3.28 5.45
C MET A 311 7.34 4.45 6.24
N LEU A 312 6.32 5.11 5.72
CA LEU A 312 5.63 6.19 6.42
C LEU A 312 5.09 5.70 7.77
N SER A 313 4.40 4.55 7.80
CA SER A 313 3.87 3.97 9.04
C SER A 313 4.96 3.65 10.07
N PHE A 314 6.14 3.22 9.61
CA PHE A 314 7.27 2.87 10.47
C PHE A 314 7.88 4.10 11.16
N PHE A 315 7.92 5.23 10.47
CA PHE A 315 8.49 6.49 10.97
C PHE A 315 7.49 7.40 11.68
N LEU A 316 6.18 7.17 11.52
CA LEU A 316 5.17 8.02 12.14
C LEU A 316 5.09 7.81 13.66
N ASN A 317 5.02 8.95 14.35
CA ASN A 317 4.95 9.09 15.81
C ASN A 317 3.52 9.14 16.33
#